data_AF-A0A965W9C5-F1
#
_entry.id   AF-A0A965W9C5-F1
#
_cell.length_a   1.000
_cell.length_b   1.000
_cell.length_c   1.000
_cell.angle_alpha   90.00
_cell.angle_beta   90.00
_cell.angle_gamma   90.00
#
_symmetry.space_group_name_H-M   'P 1'
#
loop_
_entity.id
_entity.type
_entity.pdbx_description
1 polymer ?
#
loop_
_entity_poly.entity_id
_entity_poly.type
_entity_poly.pdbx_seq_one_letter_code
_entity_poly.pdbx_strand_id
1 'polypeptide(L)'
;GHVESDLSVLARVAEDRTGINFDFLKGGRLNALGLGGSVILDYEDYHPEREIDIELRYTNIHLNSYQSSEALEGQVNSQSLNLWTRRRTPTNFTLFDKPIRHVMEFAHTQFLGDLRGALGFNSLSSIGTGLELNIKDYPLFFERARVMARFQFGANVTGWSLGFAASF
;
A
#
# COMPACT_ATOMS: atom_id res chain seq x y z
N GLY A 1 17.52 -10.78 -1.63
CA GLY A 1 16.72 -9.56 -1.84
C GLY A 1 16.64 -8.84 -0.51
N HIS A 2 17.03 -7.57 -0.47
CA HIS A 2 16.94 -6.74 0.72
C HIS A 2 15.52 -6.15 0.76
N VAL A 3 14.69 -6.65 1.66
CA VAL A 3 13.36 -6.09 1.91
C VAL A 3 13.54 -5.06 3.02
N GLU A 4 13.87 -3.83 2.64
CA GLU A 4 13.56 -2.67 3.48
C GLU A 4 12.04 -2.55 3.47
N SER A 5 11.39 -3.19 4.44
CA SER A 5 9.96 -3.02 4.65
C SER A 5 9.75 -1.59 5.15
N ASP A 6 8.79 -0.87 4.56
CA ASP A 6 8.30 0.44 4.99
C ASP A 6 8.01 0.56 6.51
N LEU A 7 8.01 -0.56 7.24
CA LEU A 7 8.05 -0.65 8.69
C LEU A 7 9.24 0.08 9.35
N SER A 8 10.44 0.09 8.73
CA SER A 8 11.63 0.76 9.29
C SER A 8 11.48 2.29 9.31
N VAL A 9 10.77 2.84 8.32
CA VAL A 9 10.45 4.26 8.23
C VAL A 9 9.28 4.62 9.15
N LEU A 10 8.26 3.75 9.24
CA LEU A 10 7.13 3.92 10.17
C LEU A 10 7.55 3.87 11.65
N ALA A 11 8.54 3.03 11.99
CA ALA A 11 9.11 2.97 13.34
C ALA A 11 9.83 4.28 13.74
N ARG A 12 10.40 5.01 12.77
CA ARG A 12 11.11 6.27 12.99
C ARG A 12 10.19 7.48 13.19
N VAL A 13 8.93 7.39 12.76
CA VAL A 13 7.94 8.47 12.85
C VAL A 13 7.02 8.31 14.07
N ALA A 14 6.86 7.08 14.56
CA ALA A 14 6.11 6.81 15.80
C ALA A 14 6.85 7.23 17.08
N GLU A 15 8.11 7.69 16.96
CA GLU A 15 9.05 8.00 18.05
C GLU A 15 8.61 9.19 18.94
N ASP A 16 7.79 10.11 18.43
CA ASP A 16 7.55 11.41 19.09
C ASP A 16 6.45 11.43 20.17
N ARG A 17 5.72 10.35 20.46
CA ARG A 17 4.49 10.46 21.29
C ARG A 17 4.23 9.43 22.39
N THR A 18 5.01 8.38 22.57
CA THR A 18 4.53 7.23 23.38
C THR A 18 5.33 6.90 24.64
N GLY A 19 6.52 7.46 24.88
CA GLY A 19 7.25 7.27 26.15
C GLY A 19 7.61 5.80 26.46
N ILE A 20 7.68 4.96 25.43
CA ILE A 20 8.07 3.54 25.54
C ILE A 20 9.60 3.46 25.59
N ASN A 21 10.16 2.65 26.50
CA ASN A 21 11.62 2.55 26.67
C ASN A 21 12.26 1.79 25.48
N PHE A 22 13.02 2.51 24.65
CA PHE A 22 13.67 2.00 23.44
C PHE A 22 15.13 1.54 23.66
N ASP A 23 15.43 0.86 24.77
CA ASP A 23 16.79 0.31 24.98
C ASP A 23 17.20 -0.71 23.89
N PHE A 24 16.25 -1.22 23.09
CA PHE A 24 16.53 -2.06 21.90
C PHE A 24 17.07 -1.29 20.69
N LEU A 25 16.85 0.04 20.60
CA LEU A 25 17.43 0.88 19.54
C LEU A 25 18.95 1.10 19.73
N LYS A 26 19.50 0.72 20.89
CA LYS A 26 20.95 0.67 21.15
C LYS A 26 21.55 -0.64 20.64
N GLY A 27 21.50 -0.86 19.33
CA GLY A 27 22.23 -1.96 18.68
C GLY A 27 21.54 -3.33 18.66
N GLY A 28 20.24 -3.40 18.94
CA GLY A 28 19.45 -4.62 18.75
C GLY A 28 19.30 -4.96 17.27
N ARG A 29 19.50 -6.23 16.90
CA ARG A 29 19.28 -6.72 15.54
C ARG A 29 18.06 -7.63 15.53
N LEU A 30 17.08 -7.32 14.69
CA LEU A 30 15.95 -8.20 14.38
C LEU A 30 16.14 -8.71 12.96
N ASN A 31 16.31 -10.03 12.80
CA ASN A 31 16.18 -10.68 11.50
C ASN A 31 14.94 -11.57 11.53
N ALA A 32 14.15 -11.54 10.47
CA ALA A 32 12.97 -12.38 10.33
C ALA A 32 12.98 -13.11 9.00
N LEU A 33 12.53 -14.37 9.00
CA LEU A 33 12.32 -15.17 7.81
C LEU A 33 10.82 -15.46 7.69
N GLY A 34 10.27 -15.19 6.51
CA GLY A 34 8.85 -15.35 6.20
C GLY A 34 8.59 -16.48 5.21
N LEU A 35 7.60 -17.33 5.48
CA LEU A 35 7.06 -18.28 4.52
C LEU A 35 5.53 -18.19 4.47
N GLY A 36 4.98 -18.12 3.26
CA GLY A 36 3.55 -18.02 3.07
C GLY A 36 3.16 -17.78 1.62
N GLY A 37 1.93 -17.32 1.42
CA GLY A 37 1.39 -17.04 0.10
C GLY A 37 0.16 -16.15 0.11
N SER A 38 -0.35 -15.88 -1.08
CA SER A 38 -1.55 -15.08 -1.29
C SER A 38 -2.42 -15.64 -2.40
N VAL A 39 -3.73 -15.47 -2.26
CA VAL A 39 -4.72 -15.71 -3.32
C VAL A 39 -5.32 -14.37 -3.71
N ILE A 40 -5.44 -14.13 -5.02
CA ILE A 40 -5.99 -12.91 -5.58
C ILE A 40 -7.16 -13.28 -6.48
N LEU A 41 -8.31 -12.65 -6.26
CA LEU A 41 -9.41 -12.57 -7.21
C LEU A 41 -9.34 -11.21 -7.89
N ASP A 42 -9.30 -11.21 -9.21
CA ASP A 42 -9.13 -10.00 -10.01
C ASP A 42 -10.26 -9.91 -11.04
N TYR A 43 -10.85 -8.73 -11.15
CA TYR A 43 -11.91 -8.41 -12.10
C TYR A 43 -11.58 -7.12 -12.82
N GLU A 44 -11.53 -7.20 -14.14
CA GLU A 44 -11.24 -6.08 -15.04
C GLU A 44 -12.38 -5.89 -16.05
N ASP A 45 -12.83 -4.64 -16.17
CA ASP A 45 -13.82 -4.21 -17.16
C ASP A 45 -13.28 -3.00 -17.94
N TYR A 46 -12.74 -3.25 -19.14
CA TYR A 46 -12.06 -2.26 -19.96
C TYR A 46 -12.86 -1.88 -21.19
N HIS A 47 -13.31 -0.63 -21.19
CA HIS A 47 -14.04 0.00 -22.28
C HIS A 47 -13.44 1.38 -22.62
N PRO A 48 -13.61 1.89 -23.85
CA PRO A 48 -13.13 3.23 -24.20
C PRO A 48 -13.65 4.35 -23.28
N GLU A 49 -14.87 4.23 -22.78
CA GLU A 49 -15.53 5.18 -21.91
C GLU A 49 -15.21 5.00 -20.42
N ARG A 50 -14.71 3.82 -20.00
CA ARG A 50 -14.32 3.54 -18.62
C ARG A 50 -13.42 2.32 -18.50
N GLU A 51 -12.55 2.34 -17.52
CA GLU A 51 -11.84 1.15 -17.05
C GLU A 51 -12.15 0.96 -15.57
N ILE A 52 -12.49 -0.25 -15.16
CA ILE A 52 -12.74 -0.64 -13.77
C ILE A 52 -11.87 -1.84 -13.43
N ASP A 53 -11.16 -1.74 -12.30
CA ASP A 53 -10.36 -2.80 -11.70
C ASP A 53 -10.89 -3.07 -10.30
N ILE A 54 -11.08 -4.34 -9.94
CA ILE A 54 -11.44 -4.77 -8.59
C ILE A 54 -10.58 -5.98 -8.24
N GLU A 55 -9.72 -5.82 -7.22
CA GLU A 55 -8.85 -6.86 -6.70
C GLU A 55 -9.26 -7.21 -5.26
N LEU A 56 -9.47 -8.49 -4.97
CA LEU A 56 -9.60 -9.01 -3.62
C LEU A 56 -8.45 -9.98 -3.34
N ARG A 57 -7.59 -9.63 -2.39
CA ARG A 57 -6.39 -10.39 -2.02
C ARG A 57 -6.48 -10.88 -0.59
N TYR A 58 -6.31 -12.19 -0.40
CA TYR A 58 -6.03 -12.77 0.91
C TYR A 58 -4.55 -13.17 0.99
N THR A 59 -3.86 -12.73 2.04
CA THR A 59 -2.44 -13.03 2.28
C THR A 59 -2.29 -13.70 3.64
N ASN A 60 -1.47 -14.74 3.71
CA ASN A 60 -1.06 -15.38 4.96
C ASN A 60 0.45 -15.71 4.90
N ILE A 61 1.24 -15.02 5.73
CA ILE A 61 2.69 -15.19 5.82
C ILE A 61 3.08 -15.44 7.27
N HIS A 62 3.73 -16.57 7.54
CA HIS A 62 4.31 -16.90 8.83
C HIS A 62 5.72 -16.29 8.93
N LEU A 63 5.95 -15.41 9.90
CA LEU A 63 7.22 -14.74 10.15
C LEU A 63 7.86 -15.30 11.42
N ASN A 64 9.12 -15.70 11.33
CA ASN A 64 9.91 -16.17 12.47
C ASN A 64 11.19 -15.35 12.59
N SER A 65 11.46 -14.82 13.78
CA SER A 65 12.75 -14.20 14.05
C SER A 65 13.88 -15.23 14.06
N TYR A 66 15.06 -14.87 13.58
CA TYR A 66 16.27 -15.70 13.67
C TYR A 66 17.50 -14.85 13.98
N GLN A 67 18.46 -15.41 14.73
CA GLN A 67 19.71 -14.72 15.11
C GLN A 67 19.50 -13.27 15.58
N SER A 68 18.39 -13.05 16.29
CA SER A 68 17.98 -11.74 16.77
C SER A 68 18.47 -11.57 18.20
N SER A 69 18.55 -10.33 18.67
CA SER A 69 18.78 -10.09 20.10
C SER A 69 17.68 -10.78 20.91
N GLU A 70 18.01 -11.35 22.08
CA GLU A 70 17.09 -12.20 22.88
C GLU A 70 15.76 -11.51 23.23
N ALA A 71 15.79 -10.18 23.42
CA ALA A 71 14.59 -9.37 23.65
C ALA A 71 13.69 -9.17 22.41
N LEU A 72 14.11 -9.65 21.23
CA LEU A 72 13.46 -9.45 19.93
C LEU A 72 13.14 -10.79 19.24
N GLU A 73 13.21 -11.92 19.95
CA GLU A 73 12.76 -13.20 19.42
C GLU A 73 11.22 -13.30 19.45
N GLY A 74 10.62 -13.75 18.35
CA GLY A 74 9.17 -13.86 18.20
C GLY A 74 8.73 -14.53 16.90
N GLN A 75 7.47 -14.95 16.90
CA GLN A 75 6.78 -15.50 15.72
C GLN A 75 5.49 -14.70 15.51
N VAL A 76 5.18 -14.35 14.27
CA VAL A 76 3.99 -13.57 13.91
C VAL A 76 3.35 -14.13 12.64
N ASN A 77 2.03 -14.34 12.68
CA ASN A 77 1.25 -14.68 11.51
C ASN A 77 0.71 -13.39 10.86
N SER A 78 1.36 -12.97 9.78
CA SER A 78 0.96 -11.82 8.96
C SER A 78 -0.21 -12.19 8.06
N GLN A 79 -1.43 -11.96 8.54
CA GLN A 79 -2.67 -12.26 7.82
C GLN A 79 -3.47 -10.99 7.50
N SER A 80 -3.92 -10.88 6.26
CA SER A 80 -4.74 -9.74 5.82
C SER A 80 -5.67 -10.09 4.67
N LEU A 81 -6.85 -9.47 4.67
CA LEU A 81 -7.76 -9.42 3.52
C LEU A 81 -7.77 -7.99 2.98
N ASN A 82 -7.44 -7.81 1.70
CA ASN A 82 -7.36 -6.52 1.04
C ASN A 82 -8.34 -6.47 -0.13
N LEU A 83 -9.21 -5.45 -0.14
CA LEU A 83 -10.02 -5.07 -1.28
C LEU A 83 -9.42 -3.80 -1.87
N TRP A 84 -9.12 -3.82 -3.15
CA TRP A 84 -8.64 -2.66 -3.89
C TRP A 84 -9.48 -2.46 -5.14
N THR A 85 -9.83 -1.22 -5.43
CA THR A 85 -10.64 -0.86 -6.59
C THR A 85 -10.10 0.40 -7.23
N ARG A 86 -10.18 0.44 -8.57
CA ARG A 86 -9.86 1.65 -9.33
C ARG A 86 -10.85 1.81 -10.47
N ARG A 87 -11.25 3.05 -10.69
CA ARG A 87 -12.00 3.45 -11.87
C ARG A 87 -11.24 4.55 -12.60
N ARG A 88 -11.10 4.41 -13.91
CA ARG A 88 -10.51 5.42 -14.80
C ARG A 88 -11.56 5.82 -15.83
N THR A 89 -11.83 7.11 -15.97
CA THR A 89 -12.80 7.64 -16.95
C THR A 89 -12.19 8.79 -17.72
N PRO A 90 -12.28 8.82 -19.06
CA PRO A 90 -11.86 9.98 -19.85
C PRO A 90 -12.59 11.24 -19.40
N THR A 91 -11.88 12.36 -19.36
CA THR A 91 -12.46 13.69 -19.18
C THR A 91 -12.62 14.39 -20.53
N ASN A 92 -13.26 15.56 -20.54
CA ASN A 92 -13.36 16.40 -21.74
C ASN A 92 -12.05 17.16 -22.04
N PHE A 93 -11.02 17.02 -21.21
CA PHE A 93 -9.73 17.69 -21.41
C PHE A 93 -8.74 16.74 -22.08
N THR A 94 -7.95 17.29 -23.02
CA THR A 94 -6.90 16.56 -23.72
C THR A 94 -5.53 17.19 -23.49
N LEU A 95 -4.49 16.36 -23.52
CA LEU A 95 -3.10 16.79 -23.60
C LEU A 95 -2.37 15.83 -24.56
N PHE A 96 -1.55 16.36 -25.47
CA PHE A 96 -0.91 15.58 -26.55
C PHE A 96 -1.92 14.74 -27.36
N ASP A 97 -3.06 15.33 -27.74
CA ASP A 97 -4.14 14.64 -28.46
C ASP A 97 -4.71 13.39 -27.77
N LYS A 98 -4.46 13.24 -26.47
CA LYS A 98 -4.95 12.14 -25.64
C LYS A 98 -5.83 12.68 -24.52
N PRO A 99 -6.96 12.02 -24.21
CA PRO A 99 -7.80 12.46 -23.10
C PRO A 99 -7.08 12.27 -21.78
N ILE A 100 -7.10 13.29 -20.93
CA ILE A 100 -6.76 13.15 -19.52
C ILE A 100 -7.85 12.30 -18.87
N ARG A 101 -7.47 11.28 -18.13
CA ARG A 101 -8.39 10.40 -17.41
C ARG A 101 -8.47 10.81 -15.95
N HIS A 102 -9.69 10.91 -15.44
CA HIS A 102 -9.93 10.98 -14.00
C HIS A 102 -9.80 9.57 -13.40
N VAL A 103 -9.12 9.48 -12.27
CA VAL A 103 -8.86 8.22 -11.56
C VAL A 103 -9.48 8.31 -10.17
N MET A 104 -10.30 7.33 -9.81
CA MET A 104 -10.81 7.13 -8.46
C MET A 104 -10.27 5.81 -7.92
N GLU A 105 -9.85 5.78 -6.66
CA GLU A 105 -9.36 4.59 -6.00
C GLU A 105 -10.06 4.41 -4.64
N PHE A 106 -10.35 3.17 -4.30
CA PHE A 106 -10.72 2.80 -2.93
C PHE A 106 -9.96 1.55 -2.55
N ALA A 107 -9.43 1.53 -1.32
CA ALA A 107 -8.76 0.37 -0.76
C ALA A 107 -9.21 0.14 0.67
N HIS A 108 -9.37 -1.12 1.06
CA HIS A 108 -9.67 -1.53 2.42
C HIS A 108 -8.83 -2.75 2.78
N THR A 109 -8.07 -2.67 3.87
CA THR A 109 -7.33 -3.81 4.44
C THR A 109 -7.90 -4.15 5.80
N GLN A 110 -8.31 -5.40 5.96
CA GLN A 110 -8.65 -5.99 7.25
C GLN A 110 -7.46 -6.83 7.72
N PHE A 111 -6.91 -6.49 8.89
CA PHE A 111 -5.87 -7.28 9.55
C PHE A 111 -6.52 -8.44 10.32
N LEU A 112 -5.87 -9.60 10.26
CA LEU A 112 -6.33 -10.86 10.82
C LEU A 112 -5.22 -11.47 11.68
N GLY A 113 -5.56 -12.50 12.46
CA GLY A 113 -4.59 -13.19 13.32
C GLY A 113 -3.82 -12.23 14.22
N ASP A 114 -2.50 -12.40 14.26
CA ASP A 114 -1.60 -11.66 15.15
C ASP A 114 -1.43 -10.19 14.75
N LEU A 115 -1.80 -9.80 13.53
CA LEU A 115 -1.76 -8.40 13.09
C LEU A 115 -2.97 -7.60 13.57
N ARG A 116 -4.05 -8.27 13.96
CA ARG A 116 -5.28 -7.60 14.40
C ARG A 116 -5.01 -6.83 15.69
N GLY A 117 -5.07 -5.50 15.61
CA GLY A 117 -4.87 -4.62 16.77
C GLY A 117 -3.40 -4.36 17.12
N ALA A 118 -2.44 -5.01 16.45
CA ALA A 118 -1.02 -4.84 16.70
C ALA A 118 -0.55 -3.39 16.52
N LEU A 119 -1.19 -2.64 15.62
CA LEU A 119 -0.92 -1.22 15.35
C LEU A 119 -1.93 -0.28 16.02
N GLY A 120 -2.77 -0.77 16.94
CA GLY A 120 -3.86 0.00 17.56
C GLY A 120 -5.14 0.08 16.71
N PHE A 121 -5.19 -0.62 15.58
CA PHE A 121 -6.36 -0.76 14.72
C PHE A 121 -6.46 -2.15 14.09
N ASN A 122 -7.67 -2.52 13.68
CA ASN A 122 -7.96 -3.80 13.04
C ASN A 122 -8.08 -3.70 11.52
N SER A 123 -8.23 -2.48 11.00
CA SER A 123 -8.38 -2.24 9.57
C SER A 123 -7.94 -0.84 9.20
N LEU A 124 -7.61 -0.66 7.93
CA LEU A 124 -7.23 0.62 7.34
C LEU A 124 -7.90 0.74 5.98
N SER A 125 -8.56 1.88 5.75
CA SER A 125 -9.21 2.22 4.49
C SER A 125 -8.55 3.42 3.86
N SER A 126 -8.68 3.55 2.53
CA SER A 126 -8.31 4.76 1.82
C SER A 126 -9.25 5.03 0.66
N ILE A 127 -9.46 6.31 0.37
CA ILE A 127 -10.10 6.78 -0.85
C ILE A 127 -9.16 7.75 -1.55
N GLY A 128 -9.10 7.67 -2.87
CA GLY A 128 -8.20 8.45 -3.69
C GLY A 128 -8.87 9.01 -4.93
N THR A 129 -8.37 10.17 -5.36
CA THR A 129 -8.74 10.80 -6.63
C THR A 129 -7.49 11.33 -7.31
N GLY A 130 -7.46 11.34 -8.63
CA GLY A 130 -6.32 11.83 -9.38
C GLY A 130 -6.54 11.92 -10.86
N LEU A 131 -5.46 12.24 -11.57
CA LEU A 131 -5.44 12.43 -13.00
C LEU A 131 -4.35 11.56 -13.61
N GLU A 132 -4.65 10.98 -14.76
CA GLU A 132 -3.76 10.15 -15.53
C GLU A 132 -3.72 10.59 -16.98
N LEU A 133 -2.52 10.57 -17.56
CA LEU A 133 -2.28 10.84 -18.96
C LEU A 133 -1.52 9.66 -19.57
N ASN A 134 -2.04 9.13 -20.67
CA ASN A 134 -1.39 8.08 -21.46
C ASN A 134 -0.96 8.67 -22.80
N ILE A 135 0.35 8.68 -23.05
CA ILE A 135 1.02 9.30 -24.20
C ILE A 135 1.97 8.31 -24.90
N LYS A 136 1.67 7.01 -24.83
CA LYS A 136 2.46 5.93 -25.45
C LYS A 136 2.84 6.14 -26.92
N ASP A 137 2.08 6.96 -27.65
CA ASP A 137 2.29 7.22 -29.08
C ASP A 137 3.28 8.39 -29.33
N TYR A 138 3.79 9.04 -28.29
CA TYR A 138 4.76 10.13 -28.36
C TYR A 138 6.15 9.63 -27.97
N PRO A 139 7.23 10.14 -28.61
CA PRO A 139 8.62 9.73 -28.32
C PRO A 139 9.16 10.37 -27.04
N LEU A 140 8.45 10.17 -25.92
CA LEU A 140 8.86 10.59 -24.59
C LEU A 140 9.41 9.40 -23.82
N PHE A 141 10.17 9.67 -22.75
CA PHE A 141 10.79 8.63 -21.93
C PHE A 141 9.81 7.88 -21.02
N PHE A 142 8.51 8.22 -21.05
CA PHE A 142 7.46 7.56 -20.27
C PHE A 142 6.18 7.46 -21.11
N GLU A 143 5.46 6.36 -20.98
CA GLU A 143 4.20 6.11 -21.68
C GLU A 143 2.99 6.67 -20.93
N ARG A 144 3.09 6.75 -19.60
CA ARG A 144 1.98 7.13 -18.73
C ARG A 144 2.47 7.89 -17.53
N ALA A 145 1.78 8.97 -17.18
CA ALA A 145 2.00 9.70 -15.95
C ALA A 145 0.70 9.82 -15.15
N ARG A 146 0.78 9.72 -13.83
CA ARG A 146 -0.35 9.87 -12.93
C ARG A 146 0.02 10.65 -11.68
N VAL A 147 -0.89 11.50 -11.24
CA VAL A 147 -0.90 12.12 -9.91
C VAL A 147 -2.14 11.71 -9.15
N MET A 148 -2.00 11.35 -7.87
CA MET A 148 -3.09 10.90 -7.01
C MET A 148 -3.00 11.58 -5.65
N ALA A 149 -4.13 12.07 -5.15
CA ALA A 149 -4.32 12.41 -3.74
C ALA A 149 -5.13 11.30 -3.07
N ARG A 150 -4.72 10.85 -1.88
CA ARG A 150 -5.43 9.83 -1.11
C ARG A 150 -5.63 10.26 0.33
N PHE A 151 -6.80 10.00 0.84
CA PHE A 151 -7.13 10.12 2.26
C PHE A 151 -7.22 8.72 2.86
N GLN A 152 -6.44 8.48 3.91
CA GLN A 152 -6.37 7.22 4.64
C GLN A 152 -7.05 7.39 6.00
N PHE A 153 -7.82 6.38 6.42
CA PHE A 153 -8.57 6.41 7.67
C PHE A 153 -8.77 5.02 8.26
N GLY A 154 -8.73 4.93 9.58
CA GLY A 154 -8.96 3.74 10.39
C GLY A 154 -9.20 4.12 11.85
N ALA A 155 -9.29 3.14 12.74
CA ALA A 155 -9.41 3.42 14.17
C ALA A 155 -8.13 4.14 14.66
N ASN A 156 -8.27 5.36 15.19
CA ASN A 156 -7.16 6.16 15.73
C ASN A 156 -6.03 6.49 14.73
N VAL A 157 -6.28 6.34 13.41
CA VAL A 157 -5.31 6.67 12.36
C VAL A 157 -5.99 7.39 11.21
N THR A 158 -5.44 8.54 10.82
CA THR A 158 -5.86 9.28 9.62
C THR A 158 -4.65 9.94 8.98
N GLY A 159 -4.68 10.14 7.67
CA GLY A 159 -3.58 10.76 6.96
C GLY A 159 -3.90 11.08 5.51
N TRP A 160 -3.09 11.95 4.92
CA TRP A 160 -3.15 12.28 3.50
C TRP A 160 -1.85 11.84 2.82
N SER A 161 -1.96 11.37 1.57
CA SER A 161 -0.80 11.13 0.73
C SER A 161 -1.00 11.72 -0.66
N LEU A 162 0.10 12.21 -1.24
CA LEU A 162 0.21 12.63 -2.63
C LEU A 162 1.21 11.72 -3.31
N GLY A 163 0.80 11.09 -4.41
CA GLY A 163 1.62 10.14 -5.15
C GLY A 163 1.77 10.54 -6.60
N PHE A 164 2.98 10.39 -7.13
CA PHE A 164 3.30 10.55 -8.55
C PHE A 164 3.80 9.21 -9.08
N ALA A 165 3.32 8.81 -10.25
CA ALA A 165 3.73 7.57 -10.91
C ALA A 165 4.00 7.83 -12.39
N ALA A 166 5.06 7.21 -12.90
CA ALA A 166 5.37 7.15 -14.32
C ALA A 166 5.58 5.68 -14.73
N SER A 167 5.10 5.31 -15.91
CA SER A 167 5.31 3.98 -16.51
C SER A 167 6.13 4.13 -17.79
N PHE A 168 7.01 3.17 -18.06
CA PHE A 168 8.02 3.17 -19.11
C PHE A 168 7.80 1.98 -20.04
#